data_AF-A0A937DSH4-F1
#
_entry.id   AF-A0A937DSH4-F1
#
_cell.length_a   1.000
_cell.length_b   1.000
_cell.length_c   1.000
_cell.angle_alpha   90.00
_cell.angle_beta   90.00
_cell.angle_gamma   90.00
#
_symmetry.space_group_name_H-M   'P 1'
#
loop_
_entity.id
_entity.type
_entity.pdbx_description
1 polymer ?
#
loop_
_entity_poly.entity_id
_entity_poly.type
_entity_poly.pdbx_seq_one_letter_code
_entity_poly.pdbx_strand_id
1 'polypeptide(L)' 'MKVSTEKYRSTDISGDYAAMARAFGGYGERITKPEDIVPAIKRGIEQTKKGVPVLLEFITSKETSISVPK' A
#
# COMPACT_ATOMS: atom_id res chain seq x y z
N MET A 1 -5.56 -11.88 15.52
CA MET A 1 -4.20 -12.11 16.06
C MET A 1 -3.91 -11.22 17.29
N LYS A 2 -4.72 -11.29 18.36
CA LYS A 2 -4.62 -10.32 19.48
C LYS A 2 -3.31 -10.45 20.28
N VAL A 3 -2.99 -11.67 20.72
CA VAL A 3 -1.78 -11.97 21.52
C VAL A 3 -0.49 -11.66 20.75
N SER A 4 -0.43 -11.97 19.45
CA SER A 4 0.75 -11.69 18.62
C SER A 4 0.94 -10.19 18.37
N THR A 5 -0.16 -9.44 18.23
CA THR A 5 -0.10 -7.98 18.08
C THR A 5 0.39 -7.31 19.34
N GLU A 6 -0.11 -7.70 20.52
CA GLU A 6 0.35 -7.16 21.80
C GLU A 6 1.84 -7.41 22.06
N LYS A 7 2.35 -8.60 21.68
CA LYS A 7 3.76 -8.96 21.91
C LYS A 7 4.73 -8.43 20.86
N TYR A 8 4.31 -8.40 19.59
CA TYR A 8 5.23 -8.19 18.46
C TYR A 8 4.79 -7.10 17.49
N ARG A 9 3.67 -6.40 17.76
CA ARG A 9 3.08 -5.41 16.86
C ARG A 9 2.88 -5.96 15.44
N SER A 10 2.54 -7.25 15.34
CA SER A 10 2.50 -7.99 14.08
C SER A 10 1.49 -7.47 13.05
N THR A 11 0.60 -6.57 13.44
CA THR A 11 -0.39 -5.93 12.56
C THR A 11 -0.12 -4.45 12.34
N ASP A 12 0.93 -3.90 12.93
CA ASP A 12 1.31 -2.51 12.75
C ASP A 12 2.12 -2.46 11.46
N ILE A 13 1.42 -2.25 10.35
CA ILE A 13 2.05 -2.14 9.04
C ILE A 13 2.70 -0.76 8.96
N SER A 14 3.99 -0.73 9.25
CA SER A 14 4.87 0.44 9.09
C SER A 14 5.66 0.34 7.79
N GLY A 15 5.96 1.48 7.16
CA GLY A 15 6.81 1.54 5.98
C GLY A 15 6.40 2.67 5.04
N ASP A 16 7.36 3.14 4.23
CA ASP A 16 7.14 4.00 3.07
C ASP A 16 7.60 3.24 1.83
N TYR A 17 6.73 2.35 1.34
CA TYR A 17 7.03 1.54 0.16
C TYR A 17 7.08 2.41 -1.10
N ALA A 18 6.36 3.54 -1.11
CA ALA A 18 6.47 4.53 -2.16
C ALA A 18 7.88 5.15 -2.20
N ALA A 19 8.49 5.46 -1.06
CA ALA A 19 9.89 5.94 -0.99
C ALA A 19 10.88 4.88 -1.46
N MET A 20 10.66 3.61 -1.10
CA MET A 20 11.48 2.49 -1.60
C MET A 20 11.43 2.40 -3.13
N ALA A 21 10.24 2.47 -3.73
CA ALA A 21 10.09 2.43 -5.19
C ALA A 21 10.82 3.59 -5.88
N ARG A 22 10.76 4.80 -5.30
CA ARG A 22 11.52 5.96 -5.77
C ARG A 22 13.03 5.76 -5.65
N ALA A 23 13.50 5.19 -4.54
CA ALA A 23 14.93 4.92 -4.31
C ALA A 23 15.52 3.92 -5.32
N PHE A 24 14.72 2.98 -5.82
CA PHE A 24 15.13 2.05 -6.87
C PHE A 24 14.95 2.60 -8.30
N GLY A 25 14.67 3.90 -8.46
CA GLY A 25 14.53 4.56 -9.76
C GLY A 25 13.17 4.32 -10.43
N GLY A 26 12.20 3.76 -9.70
CA GLY A 26 10.81 3.62 -10.15
C GLY A 26 9.93 4.79 -9.72
N TYR A 27 8.68 4.72 -10.14
CA TYR A 27 7.62 5.60 -9.65
C TYR A 27 6.99 4.99 -8.40
N GLY A 28 6.98 5.76 -7.31
CA GLY A 28 6.34 5.37 -6.06
C GLY A 28 5.34 6.44 -5.61
N GLU A 29 4.08 6.05 -5.41
CA GLU A 29 3.02 6.92 -4.92
C GLU A 29 2.30 6.27 -3.74
N ARG A 30 1.99 7.07 -2.71
CA ARG A 30 1.23 6.62 -1.54
C ARG A 30 -0.16 7.24 -1.58
N ILE A 31 -1.18 6.39 -1.53
CA ILE A 31 -2.59 6.75 -1.65
C ILE A 31 -3.26 6.50 -0.30
N THR A 32 -3.81 7.55 0.31
CA THR A 32 -4.46 7.48 1.63
C THR A 32 -5.97 7.71 1.56
N LYS A 33 -6.49 8.09 0.40
CA LYS A 33 -7.90 8.46 0.21
C LYS A 33 -8.52 7.61 -0.90
N PRO A 34 -9.75 7.08 -0.71
CA PRO A 34 -10.43 6.28 -1.73
C PRO A 34 -10.65 7.03 -3.06
N GLU A 35 -10.95 8.32 -3.00
CA GLU A 35 -11.17 9.17 -4.19
C GLU A 35 -9.92 9.27 -5.10
N ASP A 36 -8.74 9.03 -4.55
CA ASP A 36 -7.47 9.10 -5.28
C ASP A 36 -7.11 7.78 -5.98
N ILE A 37 -7.85 6.68 -5.74
CA ILE A 37 -7.53 5.37 -6.31
C ILE A 37 -7.52 5.39 -7.84
N VAL A 38 -8.62 5.83 -8.45
CA VAL A 38 -8.75 5.87 -9.92
C VAL A 38 -7.74 6.85 -10.54
N PRO A 39 -7.59 8.09 -10.03
CA PRO A 39 -6.54 9.00 -10.48
C PRO A 39 -5.12 8.41 -10.37
N ALA A 40 -4.78 7.75 -9.26
CA ALA A 40 -3.46 7.16 -9.03
C ALA A 40 -3.16 6.03 -10.02
N ILE A 41 -4.13 5.16 -10.28
CA ILE A 41 -4.00 4.10 -11.28
C ILE A 41 -3.76 4.70 -12.68
N LYS A 42 -4.49 5.77 -13.05
CA LYS A 42 -4.28 6.46 -14.33
C LYS A 42 -2.86 7.03 -14.45
N ARG A 43 -2.38 7.72 -13.41
CA ARG A 43 -0.98 8.23 -13.34
C ARG A 43 0.03 7.09 -13.46
N GLY A 44 -0.18 6.00 -12.73
CA GLY A 44 0.67 4.81 -12.78
C GLY A 44 0.76 4.21 -14.18
N ILE A 45 -0.38 4.02 -14.86
CA ILE A 45 -0.40 3.51 -16.24
C ILE A 45 0.39 4.42 -17.18
N GLU A 46 0.30 5.74 -17.03
CA GLU A 46 1.08 6.70 -17.82
C GLU A 46 2.59 6.52 -17.63
N GLN A 47 3.04 6.30 -16.39
CA GLN A 47 4.45 6.05 -16.07
C GLN A 47 4.93 4.70 -16.63
N THR A 48 4.13 3.64 -16.51
CA THR A 48 4.46 2.34 -17.11
C THR A 48 4.59 2.43 -18.62
N LYS A 49 3.73 3.21 -19.29
CA LYS A 49 3.83 3.45 -20.75
C LYS A 49 5.11 4.20 -21.13
N LYS A 50 5.71 4.96 -20.22
CA LYS A 50 7.02 5.63 -20.39
C LYS A 50 8.19 4.70 -20.06
N GLY A 51 7.94 3.43 -19.76
CA GLY A 51 8.96 2.43 -19.40
C GLY A 51 9.41 2.50 -17.94
N VAL A 52 8.73 3.27 -17.09
CA VAL A 52 9.08 3.39 -15.67
C VAL A 52 8.29 2.36 -14.85
N PRO A 53 8.94 1.50 -14.04
CA PRO A 53 8.25 0.59 -13.14
C PRO A 53 7.51 1.37 -12.04
N VAL A 54 6.30 0.94 -11.69
CA VAL A 54 5.37 1.68 -10.81
C VAL A 54 4.97 0.84 -9.60
N LEU A 55 5.01 1.45 -8.42
CA LEU A 55 4.43 0.95 -7.17
C LEU A 55 3.44 1.97 -6.62
N LEU A 56 2.19 1.55 -6.45
CA LEU A 56 1.15 2.33 -5.78
C LEU A 56 0.87 1.71 -4.41
N GLU A 57 1.20 2.44 -3.35
CA GLU A 57 1.01 2.03 -1.96
C GLU A 57 -0.35 2.53 -1.46
N PHE A 58 -1.32 1.64 -1.33
CA PHE A 58 -2.65 1.98 -0.80
C PHE A 58 -2.69 1.77 0.71
N ILE A 59 -2.94 2.85 1.45
CA ILE A 59 -3.11 2.79 2.91
C ILE A 59 -4.55 2.45 3.21
N THR A 60 -4.75 1.26 3.78
CA THR A 60 -6.05 0.75 4.19
C THR A 60 -6.24 0.83 5.70
N SER A 61 -7.49 0.83 6.13
CA SER A 61 -7.84 0.65 7.53
C SER A 61 -7.52 -0.78 7.99
N LYS A 62 -7.19 -0.93 9.26
CA LYS A 62 -7.01 -2.25 9.87
C LYS A 62 -8.33 -3.02 9.86
N GLU A 63 -8.34 -4.20 9.25
CA GLU A 63 -9.49 -5.10 9.31
C GLU A 63 -9.62 -5.69 10.72
N THR A 64 -10.80 -5.55 11.32
CA THR A 64 -11.08 -6.04 12.68
C THR A 64 -11.90 -7.31 12.69
N SER A 65 -12.55 -7.65 11.57
CA SER A 65 -13.37 -8.85 11.45
C SER A 65 -12.51 -10.04 11.04
N ILE A 66 -12.78 -11.20 11.65
CA ILE A 66 -12.13 -12.46 11.26
C ILE A 66 -13.20 -13.43 10.77
N SER A 67 -12.92 -14.12 9.66
CA SER A 67 -13.75 -15.22 9.22
C SER A 67 -13.67 -16.35 10.23
N VAL A 68 -14.81 -16.75 10.78
CA VAL A 68 -14.94 -17.90 11.67
C VAL A 68 -15.55 -19.08 10.91
N PRO A 69 -15.09 -20.32 11.14
CA PRO A 69 -15.74 -21.50 10.57
C PRO A 69 -17.21 -21.54 10.98
N LYS A 70 -18.08 -22.01 10.06
CA LYS A 70 -19.47 -22.33 10.37
C LYS A 70 -19.58 -23.65 11.13
#